data_AF-A0A7I7MMF8-F1
#
_entry.id   AF-A0A7I7MMF8-F1
#
_cell.length_a   1.000
_cell.length_b   1.000
_cell.length_c   1.000
_cell.angle_alpha   90.00
_cell.angle_beta   90.00
_cell.angle_gamma   90.00
#
_symmetry.space_group_name_H-M   'P 1'
#
loop_
_entity.id
_entity.type
_entity.pdbx_description
1 polymer ?
#
loop_
_entity_poly.entity_id
_entity_poly.type
_entity_poly.pdbx_seq_one_letter_code
_entity_poly.pdbx_strand_id
1 'polypeptide(L)'
;MRTKGAERYLLGSRSALGWIVDRDRVTSDKASGIVSDPNDCCDERDDPTYIVDLIKKVTTVSVETIKIVDSLAGCSRQQAIKESPWTPRHGWDARR
;
A
#
# COMPACT_ATOMS: atom_id res chain seq x y z
N MET A 1 -15.33 11.13 1.68
CA MET A 1 -14.02 10.94 1.00
C MET A 1 -13.25 9.84 1.73
N ARG A 2 -13.32 8.58 1.22
CA ARG A 2 -12.79 7.35 1.88
C ARG A 2 -11.36 6.98 1.45
N THR A 3 -10.65 7.89 0.78
CA THR A 3 -9.44 7.56 0.01
C THR A 3 -8.14 7.51 0.81
N LYS A 4 -8.09 8.12 2.02
CA LYS A 4 -6.86 8.14 2.86
C LYS A 4 -6.38 6.76 3.32
N GLY A 5 -7.25 5.75 3.34
CA GLY A 5 -6.89 4.39 3.75
C GLY A 5 -5.97 3.67 2.76
N ALA A 6 -6.07 3.98 1.46
CA ALA A 6 -5.29 3.31 0.42
C ALA A 6 -3.79 3.67 0.46
N GLU A 7 -3.45 4.87 0.93
CA GLU A 7 -2.05 5.34 1.02
C GLU A 7 -1.25 4.62 2.12
N ARG A 8 -1.93 3.99 3.08
CA ARG A 8 -1.30 3.22 4.16
C ARG A 8 -0.68 1.91 3.66
N TYR A 9 -1.12 1.41 2.51
CA TYR A 9 -0.58 0.18 1.94
C TYR A 9 0.66 0.49 1.10
N LEU A 10 1.82 0.21 1.68
CA LEU A 10 3.13 0.45 1.08
C LEU A 10 3.68 -0.81 0.39
N LEU A 11 4.16 -0.64 -0.84
CA LEU A 11 4.98 -1.60 -1.57
C LEU A 11 6.41 -1.07 -1.60
N GLY A 12 7.27 -1.63 -0.76
CA GLY A 12 8.62 -1.09 -0.52
C GLY A 12 8.55 0.28 0.15
N SER A 13 9.04 1.33 -0.52
CA SER A 13 9.08 2.71 0.00
C SER A 13 7.95 3.62 -0.49
N ARG A 14 7.02 3.13 -1.33
CA ARG A 14 5.92 3.93 -1.90
C ARG A 14 4.58 3.23 -1.72
N SER A 15 3.49 4.00 -1.78
CA SER A 15 2.14 3.42 -1.82
C SER A 15 1.89 2.73 -3.16
N ALA A 16 0.95 1.78 -3.17
CA ALA A 16 0.58 1.09 -4.41
C ALA A 16 0.08 2.06 -5.51
N LEU A 17 -0.62 3.13 -5.13
CA LEU A 17 -1.02 4.19 -6.05
C LEU A 17 0.17 5.01 -6.57
N GLY A 18 1.13 5.34 -5.70
CA GLY A 18 2.34 6.05 -6.12
C GLY A 18 3.20 5.24 -7.09
N TRP A 19 3.17 3.91 -7.00
CA TRP A 19 3.85 3.04 -7.96
C TRP A 19 3.19 3.05 -9.35
N ILE A 20 1.85 3.04 -9.41
CA ILE A 20 1.11 3.14 -10.69
C ILE A 20 1.41 4.47 -11.38
N VAL A 21 1.33 5.59 -10.65
CA VAL A 21 1.56 6.92 -11.22
C VAL A 21 2.98 7.09 -11.78
N ASP A 22 3.98 6.47 -11.15
CA ASP A 22 5.37 6.54 -11.61
C ASP A 22 5.61 5.69 -12.87
N ARG A 23 4.82 4.63 -13.05
CA ARG A 23 4.92 3.69 -14.16
C ARG A 23 4.12 4.14 -15.38
N ASP A 24 2.90 4.59 -15.18
CA ASP A 24 1.95 4.91 -16.25
C ASP A 24 2.09 6.38 -16.71
N ARG A 25 3.34 6.80 -16.90
CA ARG A 25 3.68 8.12 -17.48
C ARG A 25 4.48 7.93 -18.75
N VAL A 26 4.24 8.80 -19.73
CA VAL A 26 5.07 8.86 -20.94
C VAL A 26 6.49 9.20 -20.54
N THR A 27 7.43 8.32 -20.89
CA THR A 27 8.86 8.55 -20.66
C THR A 27 9.63 8.36 -21.96
N SER A 28 10.72 9.10 -22.12
CA SER A 28 11.61 8.94 -23.27
C SER A 28 13.01 8.64 -22.74
N ASP A 29 13.55 7.48 -23.12
CA ASP A 29 14.92 7.15 -22.79
C ASP A 29 15.88 7.92 -23.71
N LYS A 30 16.75 8.75 -23.14
CA LYS A 30 17.62 9.64 -23.91
C LYS A 30 18.76 8.90 -24.62
N ALA A 31 19.13 7.71 -24.13
CA ALA A 31 20.22 6.94 -24.70
C ALA A 31 19.77 6.17 -25.96
N SER A 32 18.57 5.59 -25.93
CA SER A 32 18.00 4.82 -27.05
C SER A 32 17.04 5.63 -27.94
N GLY A 33 16.50 6.75 -27.45
CA GLY A 33 15.45 7.51 -28.13
C GLY A 33 14.07 6.86 -28.08
N ILE A 34 13.92 5.74 -27.38
CA ILE A 34 12.66 4.99 -27.31
C ILE A 34 11.69 5.72 -26.37
N VAL A 35 10.49 6.01 -26.90
CA VAL A 35 9.37 6.53 -26.12
C VAL A 35 8.59 5.33 -25.56
N SER A 36 8.39 5.32 -24.24
CA SER A 36 7.47 4.42 -23.57
C SER A 36 6.21 5.20 -23.26
N ASP A 37 5.18 5.03 -24.08
CA ASP A 37 3.83 5.54 -23.84
C ASP A 37 2.93 4.38 -23.35
N PRO A 38 2.42 4.44 -22.11
CA PRO A 38 1.52 3.42 -21.58
C PRO A 38 0.15 3.41 -22.27
N ASN A 39 -0.22 4.46 -23.01
CA ASN A 39 -1.46 4.50 -23.78
C ASN A 39 -1.37 3.64 -25.05
N ASP A 40 -0.17 3.44 -25.62
CA ASP A 40 0.02 2.53 -26.78
C ASP A 40 -0.47 1.11 -26.45
N CYS A 41 -0.21 0.64 -25.23
CA CYS A 41 -0.72 -0.63 -24.72
C CYS A 41 -2.25 -0.64 -24.53
N CYS A 42 -2.88 0.51 -24.30
CA CYS A 42 -4.34 0.60 -24.17
C CYS A 42 -5.00 0.51 -25.55
N ASP A 43 -4.40 1.18 -26.54
CA ASP A 43 -4.85 1.17 -27.93
C ASP A 43 -4.67 -0.22 -28.56
N GLU A 44 -3.54 -0.90 -28.33
CA GLU A 44 -3.32 -2.29 -28.77
C GLU A 44 -4.34 -3.28 -28.18
N ARG A 45 -4.91 -2.96 -27.01
CA ARG A 45 -5.82 -3.83 -26.26
C ARG A 45 -7.29 -3.45 -26.42
N ASP A 46 -7.58 -2.41 -27.20
CA ASP A 46 -8.94 -1.86 -27.40
C ASP A 46 -9.65 -1.56 -26.06
N ASP A 47 -8.88 -1.18 -25.02
CA ASP A 47 -9.37 -0.86 -23.68
C ASP A 47 -8.84 0.52 -23.23
N PRO A 48 -9.51 1.61 -23.65
CA PRO A 48 -9.09 2.96 -23.29
C PRO A 48 -9.27 3.27 -21.79
N THR A 49 -9.99 2.42 -21.05
CA THR A 49 -10.27 2.61 -19.63
C THR A 49 -9.35 1.81 -18.71
N TYR A 50 -8.43 1.04 -19.28
CA TYR A 50 -7.59 0.09 -18.56
C TYR A 50 -6.87 0.70 -17.35
N ILE A 51 -6.22 1.86 -17.54
CA ILE A 51 -5.47 2.54 -16.48
C ILE A 51 -6.40 2.99 -15.35
N VAL A 52 -7.56 3.54 -15.70
CA VAL A 52 -8.56 4.00 -14.71
C VAL A 52 -9.12 2.82 -13.91
N ASP A 53 -9.38 1.70 -14.58
CA ASP A 53 -9.88 0.49 -13.94
C ASP A 53 -8.82 -0.20 -13.08
N LEU A 54 -7.55 -0.13 -13.48
CA LEU A 54 -6.42 -0.57 -12.67
C LEU A 54 -6.33 0.23 -11.36
N ILE A 55 -6.46 1.57 -11.42
CA ILE A 55 -6.47 2.44 -10.24
C ILE A 55 -7.62 2.07 -9.29
N LYS A 56 -8.83 1.83 -9.82
CA LYS A 56 -9.99 1.38 -9.02
C LYS A 56 -9.71 0.06 -8.30
N LYS A 57 -9.16 -0.93 -9.02
CA LYS A 57 -8.84 -2.25 -8.47
C LYS A 57 -7.77 -2.15 -7.38
N VAL A 58 -6.68 -1.42 -7.62
CA VAL A 58 -5.59 -1.28 -6.65
C VAL A 58 -6.00 -0.49 -5.42
N THR A 59 -6.85 0.54 -5.58
CA THR A 59 -7.44 1.25 -4.43
C THR A 59 -8.25 0.30 -3.55
N THR A 60 -9.05 -0.56 -4.18
CA THR A 60 -9.88 -1.55 -3.47
C THR A 60 -9.01 -2.55 -2.71
N VAL A 61 -8.03 -3.16 -3.39
CA VAL A 61 -7.10 -4.11 -2.76
C VAL A 61 -6.39 -3.47 -1.58
N SER A 62 -5.85 -2.26 -1.74
CA SER A 62 -5.12 -1.54 -0.68
C SER A 62 -5.98 -1.33 0.57
N VAL A 63 -7.24 -0.91 0.39
CA VAL A 63 -8.17 -0.70 1.50
C VAL A 63 -8.56 -2.03 2.17
N GLU A 64 -8.87 -3.07 1.40
CA GLU A 64 -9.22 -4.38 1.96
C GLU A 64 -8.04 -5.01 2.71
N THR A 65 -6.82 -4.88 2.19
CA THR A 65 -5.62 -5.36 2.90
C THR A 65 -5.44 -4.67 4.24
N ILE A 66 -5.60 -3.35 4.30
CA ILE A 66 -5.48 -2.61 5.56
C ILE A 66 -6.56 -3.02 6.56
N LYS A 67 -7.79 -3.30 6.13
CA LYS A 67 -8.84 -3.85 7.01
C LYS A 67 -8.44 -5.20 7.62
N ILE A 68 -7.86 -6.09 6.81
CA ILE A 68 -7.37 -7.40 7.29
C ILE A 68 -6.23 -7.20 8.30
N VAL A 69 -5.26 -6.33 7.98
CA VAL A 69 -4.13 -6.02 8.89
C VAL A 69 -4.63 -5.42 10.20
N ASP A 70 -5.55 -4.45 10.15
CA ASP A 70 -6.13 -3.82 11.35
C ASP A 70 -6.91 -4.86 12.19
N SER A 71 -7.59 -5.81 11.55
CA SER A 71 -8.28 -6.93 12.23
C SER A 71 -7.30 -7.90 12.91
N LEU A 72 -6.14 -8.17 12.30
CA LEU A 72 -5.08 -8.98 12.90
C LEU A 72 -4.37 -8.25 14.05
N ALA A 73 -4.15 -6.95 13.92
CA ALA A 73 -3.53 -6.13 14.97
C ALA A 73 -4.39 -6.09 16.25
N GLY A 74 -5.72 -5.98 16.10
CA GLY A 74 -6.67 -6.09 17.20
C GLY A 74 -6.70 -7.47 17.87
N CYS A 75 -6.19 -8.51 17.20
CA CYS A 75 -6.06 -9.87 17.72
C CYS A 75 -4.64 -10.18 18.24
N SER A 76 -3.65 -9.32 17.97
CA SER A 76 -2.25 -9.61 18.26
C SER A 76 -1.84 -9.20 19.68
N ARG A 77 -1.46 -10.19 20.51
CA ARG A 77 -0.50 -10.23 21.66
C ARG A 77 -0.45 -9.10 22.71
N GLN A 78 -0.89 -7.89 22.44
CA GLN A 78 -0.83 -6.70 23.29
C GLN A 78 -1.94 -6.70 24.35
N GLN A 79 -3.09 -7.33 24.06
CA GLN A 79 -4.10 -7.65 25.08
C GLN A 79 -3.54 -8.61 26.13
N ALA A 80 -2.73 -9.60 25.73
CA ALA A 80 -2.11 -10.54 26.66
C ALA A 80 -1.08 -9.90 27.62
N ILE A 81 -0.53 -8.72 27.29
CA ILE A 81 0.40 -8.00 28.18
C ILE A 81 -0.37 -7.12 29.18
N LYS A 82 -1.48 -6.50 28.77
CA LYS A 82 -2.30 -5.67 29.66
C LYS A 82 -3.10 -6.48 30.69
N GLU A 83 -3.47 -7.71 30.36
CA GLU A 83 -4.23 -8.60 31.23
C GLU A 83 -3.36 -9.63 31.96
N SER A 84 -2.03 -9.57 31.80
CA SER A 84 -1.12 -10.51 32.44
C SER A 84 -1.11 -10.31 33.97
N PRO A 85 -1.39 -11.34 34.77
CA PRO A 85 -1.31 -11.28 36.23
C PRO A 85 0.10 -10.98 36.77
N TRP A 86 1.13 -11.07 35.93
CA TRP A 86 2.54 -10.94 36.27
C TRP A 86 3.18 -9.60 35.85
N THR A 87 2.40 -8.55 35.56
CA THR A 87 2.99 -7.20 35.44
C THR A 87 3.38 -6.68 36.83
N PRO A 88 4.65 -6.33 37.10
CA PRO A 88 5.06 -5.88 38.42
C PRO A 88 4.35 -4.57 38.78
N ARG A 89 3.48 -4.62 39.80
CA ARG A 89 2.99 -3.39 40.45
C ARG A 89 4.14 -2.86 41.30
N HIS A 90 4.72 -1.76 40.83
CA HIS A 90 5.84 -1.02 41.43
C HIS A 90 7.26 -1.52 41.08
N GLY A 91 7.85 -0.83 40.11
CA GLY A 91 9.11 -0.10 40.30
C GLY A 91 10.39 -0.91 40.46
N TRP A 92 10.84 -1.64 39.43
CA TRP A 92 12.24 -2.05 39.31
C TRP A 92 12.73 -1.81 37.87
N ASP A 93 13.67 -0.87 37.74
CA ASP A 93 14.36 -0.48 36.49
C ASP A 93 15.56 -1.41 36.26
N ALA A 94 15.50 -2.21 35.21
CA ALA A 94 16.56 -3.12 34.80
C ALA A 94 17.51 -2.42 33.80
N ARG A 95 18.27 -1.44 34.31
CA ARG A 95 19.58 -1.08 33.75
C ARG A 95 20.66 -1.35 34.79
N ARG A 96 21.20 -2.56 34.74
CA ARG A 96 22.56 -2.87 35.17
C ARG A 96 23.10 -4.01 34.34
#